data_AF-A0A1V5PT99-F1
#
_entry.id   AF-A0A1V5PT99-F1
#
_cell.length_a   1.000
_cell.length_b   1.000
_cell.length_c   1.000
_cell.angle_alpha   90.00
_cell.angle_beta   90.00
_cell.angle_gamma   90.00
#
_symmetry.space_group_name_H-M   'P 1'
#
loop_
_entity.id
_entity.type
_entity.pdbx_description
1 polymer ?
#
loop_
_entity_poly.entity_id
_entity_poly.type
_entity_poly.pdbx_seq_one_letter_code
_entity_poly.pdbx_strand_id
1 'polypeptide(L)'
;MNTNIAAMGEKDIMLIFKAVGADVFPVRDINKASSMLKKIARENYGIIFITETIASKLDSVIKEYAEMVKPSIVVIPGLGEKSNYAIEVLRNAIIKASGTDVF
;
A
#
# COMPACT_ATOMS: atom_id res chain seq x y z
N MET A 1 -15.03 -16.68 -4.90
CA MET A 1 -14.58 -15.71 -3.88
C MET A 1 -14.59 -14.34 -4.52
N ASN A 2 -15.42 -13.40 -4.07
CA ASN A 2 -15.33 -12.01 -4.52
C ASN A 2 -14.18 -11.34 -3.76
N THR A 3 -13.19 -10.86 -4.50
CA THR A 3 -12.08 -10.09 -3.95
C THR A 3 -12.37 -8.62 -4.22
N ASN A 4 -12.75 -7.89 -3.17
CA ASN A 4 -12.92 -6.45 -3.26
C ASN A 4 -11.54 -5.77 -3.23
N ILE A 5 -11.44 -4.65 -3.94
CA ILE A 5 -10.22 -3.86 -4.08
C ILE A 5 -10.46 -2.50 -3.41
N ALA A 6 -9.50 -2.09 -2.58
CA ALA A 6 -9.42 -0.72 -2.09
C ALA A 6 -8.21 -0.01 -2.73
N ALA A 7 -8.32 1.29 -2.92
CA ALA A 7 -7.23 2.14 -3.40
C ALA A 7 -7.10 3.38 -2.50
N MET A 8 -5.92 3.60 -1.94
CA MET A 8 -5.63 4.66 -0.97
C MET A 8 -4.42 5.49 -1.42
N GLY A 9 -4.55 6.81 -1.45
CA GLY A 9 -3.47 7.67 -1.95
C GLY A 9 -3.93 9.03 -2.41
N GLU A 10 -3.11 9.71 -3.19
CA GLU A 10 -3.44 10.99 -3.80
C GLU A 10 -4.68 10.86 -4.69
N LYS A 11 -5.63 11.78 -4.52
CA LYS A 11 -6.94 11.76 -5.16
C LYS A 11 -6.83 11.57 -6.69
N ASP A 12 -5.91 12.27 -7.32
CA ASP A 12 -5.81 12.34 -8.78
C ASP A 12 -5.35 11.00 -9.40
N ILE A 13 -4.57 10.21 -8.67
CA ILE A 13 -4.19 8.86 -9.07
C ILE A 13 -5.29 7.87 -8.73
N MET A 14 -5.81 7.94 -7.49
CA MET A 14 -6.73 6.92 -7.00
C MET A 14 -8.08 6.93 -7.73
N LEU A 15 -8.51 8.06 -8.28
CA LEU A 15 -9.81 8.16 -8.96
C LEU A 15 -9.94 7.22 -10.16
N ILE A 16 -8.85 6.89 -10.87
CA ILE A 16 -8.92 5.93 -11.99
C ILE A 16 -9.38 4.54 -11.53
N PHE A 17 -9.10 4.18 -10.27
CA PHE A 17 -9.49 2.89 -9.71
C PHE A 17 -11.00 2.76 -9.49
N LYS A 18 -11.75 3.88 -9.41
CA LYS A 18 -13.22 3.81 -9.41
C LYS A 18 -13.77 3.22 -10.70
N ALA A 19 -13.13 3.49 -11.84
CA ALA A 19 -13.58 2.99 -13.14
C ALA A 19 -13.53 1.47 -13.24
N VAL A 20 -12.67 0.83 -12.43
CA VAL A 20 -12.51 -0.63 -12.37
C VAL A 20 -13.22 -1.26 -11.16
N GLY A 21 -14.06 -0.48 -10.45
CA GLY A 21 -14.88 -0.98 -9.34
C GLY A 21 -14.17 -1.08 -8.00
N ALA A 22 -13.04 -0.39 -7.80
CA ALA A 22 -12.40 -0.31 -6.49
C ALA A 22 -13.00 0.78 -5.61
N ASP A 23 -12.99 0.55 -4.30
CA ASP A 23 -13.32 1.55 -3.30
C ASP A 23 -12.13 2.49 -3.08
N VAL A 24 -12.36 3.79 -3.31
CA VAL A 24 -11.30 4.81 -3.33
C VAL A 24 -11.32 5.65 -2.06
N PHE A 25 -10.18 5.68 -1.38
CA PHE A 25 -9.93 6.36 -0.11
C PHE A 25 -8.84 7.43 -0.29
N PRO A 26 -9.19 8.65 -0.73
CA PRO A 26 -8.21 9.70 -0.96
C PRO A 26 -7.59 10.19 0.36
N VAL A 27 -6.26 10.27 0.39
CA VAL A 27 -5.50 10.77 1.55
C VAL A 27 -5.22 12.25 1.36
N ARG A 28 -5.77 13.08 2.26
CA ARG A 28 -5.53 14.55 2.28
C ARG A 28 -4.63 15.00 3.43
N ASP A 29 -4.55 14.17 4.46
CA ASP A 29 -3.81 14.44 5.69
C ASP A 29 -3.08 13.17 6.09
N ILE A 30 -1.76 13.23 6.06
CA ILE A 30 -0.90 12.08 6.34
C ILE A 30 -1.07 11.58 7.78
N ASN A 31 -1.43 12.46 8.71
CA ASN A 31 -1.65 12.09 10.12
C ASN A 31 -2.85 11.15 10.30
N LYS A 32 -3.81 11.19 9.37
CA LYS A 32 -4.99 10.32 9.35
C LYS A 32 -4.80 9.05 8.52
N ALA A 33 -3.73 8.99 7.73
CA ALA A 33 -3.50 7.90 6.80
C ALA A 33 -3.34 6.54 7.52
N SER A 34 -2.62 6.51 8.64
CA SER A 34 -2.46 5.29 9.45
C SER A 34 -3.80 4.72 9.92
N SER A 35 -4.64 5.56 10.54
CA SER A 35 -5.96 5.13 11.01
C SER A 35 -6.88 4.70 9.86
N MET A 36 -6.78 5.36 8.71
CA MET A 36 -7.51 5.00 7.51
C MET A 36 -7.10 3.62 6.99
N LEU A 37 -5.79 3.36 6.85
CA LEU A 37 -5.27 2.06 6.41
C LEU A 37 -5.74 0.94 7.36
N LYS A 38 -5.63 1.14 8.68
CA LYS A 38 -6.10 0.17 9.68
C LYS A 38 -7.60 -0.09 9.61
N LYS A 39 -8.40 0.92 9.26
CA LYS A 39 -9.85 0.77 9.04
C LYS A 39 -10.12 -0.05 7.79
N ILE A 40 -9.52 0.31 6.66
CA ILE A 40 -9.67 -0.39 5.37
C ILE A 40 -9.26 -1.85 5.51
N ALA A 41 -8.14 -2.13 6.18
CA ALA A 41 -7.66 -3.50 6.39
C ALA A 41 -8.64 -4.40 7.17
N ARG A 42 -9.57 -3.84 7.94
CA ARG A 42 -10.62 -4.58 8.65
C ARG A 42 -11.85 -4.86 7.79
N GLU A 43 -12.01 -4.18 6.65
CA GLU A 43 -13.19 -4.27 5.77
C GLU A 43 -13.10 -5.44 4.74
N ASN A 44 -12.26 -6.45 5.01
CA ASN A 44 -12.13 -7.70 4.24
C ASN A 44 -11.80 -7.52 2.74
N TYR A 45 -11.13 -6.42 2.37
CA TYR A 45 -10.53 -6.28 1.04
C TYR A 45 -9.45 -7.34 0.83
N GLY A 46 -9.35 -7.87 -0.39
CA GLY A 46 -8.24 -8.77 -0.71
C GLY A 46 -6.98 -8.01 -1.14
N ILE A 47 -7.14 -6.86 -1.79
CA ILE A 47 -6.04 -6.02 -2.27
C ILE A 47 -6.29 -4.57 -1.85
N ILE A 48 -5.26 -3.93 -1.30
CA ILE A 48 -5.22 -2.49 -1.03
C ILE A 48 -4.08 -1.90 -1.84
N PHE A 49 -4.41 -1.13 -2.87
CA PHE A 49 -3.42 -0.30 -3.57
C PHE A 49 -3.09 0.92 -2.71
N ILE A 50 -1.81 1.22 -2.56
CA ILE A 50 -1.33 2.38 -1.85
C ILE A 50 -0.26 3.10 -2.65
N THR A 51 -0.32 4.43 -2.72
CA THR A 51 0.75 5.19 -3.39
C THR A 51 2.03 5.18 -2.57
N GLU A 52 3.17 5.19 -3.25
CA GLU A 52 4.49 5.08 -2.63
C GLU A 52 4.81 6.24 -1.68
N THR A 53 4.37 7.43 -2.03
CA THR A 53 4.44 8.65 -1.20
C THR A 53 3.79 8.44 0.18
N ILE A 54 2.63 7.77 0.22
CA ILE A 54 1.92 7.46 1.46
C ILE A 54 2.52 6.22 2.14
N ALA A 55 2.85 5.19 1.38
CA ALA A 55 3.40 3.94 1.91
C ALA A 55 4.70 4.16 2.68
N SER A 56 5.60 5.02 2.18
CA SER A 56 6.85 5.39 2.85
C SER A 56 6.65 6.00 4.24
N LYS A 57 5.48 6.61 4.52
CA LYS A 57 5.13 7.19 5.82
C LYS A 57 4.41 6.22 6.74
N LEU A 58 3.95 5.09 6.20
CA LEU A 58 3.16 4.07 6.89
C LEU A 58 3.89 2.71 6.98
N ASP A 59 5.19 2.65 6.71
CA ASP A 59 5.97 1.40 6.65
C ASP A 59 5.76 0.49 7.86
N SER A 60 5.79 1.05 9.07
CA SER A 60 5.56 0.29 10.31
C SER A 60 4.19 -0.37 10.34
N VAL A 61 3.16 0.33 9.87
CA VAL A 61 1.78 -0.17 9.80
C VAL A 61 1.63 -1.21 8.70
N ILE A 62 2.24 -1.00 7.54
CA ILE A 62 2.19 -1.95 6.42
C ILE A 62 2.84 -3.28 6.82
N LYS A 63 3.96 -3.24 7.55
CA LYS A 63 4.64 -4.42 8.06
C LYS A 63 3.78 -5.27 9.01
N GLU A 64 2.82 -4.67 9.73
CA GLU A 64 1.85 -5.42 10.56
C GLU A 64 1.03 -6.42 9.71
N TYR A 65 0.85 -6.16 8.41
CA TYR A 65 0.05 -6.98 7.50
C TYR A 65 0.88 -7.90 6.60
N ALA A 66 2.22 -7.82 6.63
CA ALA A 66 3.10 -8.53 5.69
C ALA A 66 3.01 -10.06 5.80
N GLU A 67 2.67 -10.59 6.97
CA GLU A 67 2.53 -12.04 7.22
C GLU A 67 1.06 -12.51 7.14
N MET A 68 0.13 -11.60 6.84
CA MET A 68 -1.30 -11.92 6.76
C MET A 68 -1.72 -12.33 5.34
N VAL A 69 -2.67 -13.26 5.25
CA VAL A 69 -3.25 -13.67 3.95
C VAL A 69 -4.07 -12.55 3.32
N LYS A 70 -4.76 -11.74 4.14
CA LYS A 70 -5.52 -10.56 3.70
C LYS A 70 -5.40 -9.43 4.73
N PRO A 71 -5.36 -8.16 4.28
CA PRO A 71 -5.27 -7.73 2.88
C PRO A 71 -3.85 -7.82 2.31
N SER A 72 -3.70 -8.01 1.00
CA SER A 72 -2.43 -7.77 0.29
C SER A 72 -2.28 -6.27 0.02
N ILE A 73 -1.21 -5.65 0.53
CA ILE A 73 -0.93 -4.23 0.31
C ILE A 73 0.04 -4.10 -0.86
N VAL A 74 -0.39 -3.42 -1.92
CA VAL A 74 0.38 -3.26 -3.16
C VAL A 74 0.76 -1.79 -3.32
N VAL A 75 2.06 -1.51 -3.30
CA VAL A 75 2.59 -0.17 -3.49
C VAL A 75 2.63 0.18 -4.98
N ILE A 76 2.12 1.36 -5.34
CA ILE A 76 2.13 1.89 -6.71
C ILE A 76 2.75 3.29 -6.75
N PRO A 77 3.28 3.72 -7.91
CA PRO A 77 3.86 5.06 -8.03
C PRO A 77 2.87 6.18 -7.67
N GLY A 78 3.40 7.20 -6.98
CA GLY A 78 2.69 8.45 -6.68
C GLY A 78 2.92 9.54 -7.74
N LEU A 79 2.32 10.72 -7.54
CA LEU A 79 2.55 11.93 -8.36
C LEU A 79 3.68 12.81 -7.80
N GLY A 80 4.07 12.57 -6.54
CA GLY A 80 5.15 13.30 -5.88
C GLY A 80 6.54 12.83 -6.30
N GLU A 81 7.56 13.28 -5.56
CA GLU A 81 8.93 12.79 -5.75
C GLU A 81 8.98 11.27 -5.62
N LYS A 82 9.77 10.64 -6.50
CA LYS A 82 10.00 9.21 -6.44
C LYS A 82 10.66 8.88 -5.12
N SER A 83 10.01 8.04 -4.34
CA SER A 83 10.67 7.31 -3.28
C SER A 83 11.30 6.06 -3.88
N ASN A 84 12.33 5.51 -3.23
CA ASN A 84 12.83 4.16 -3.54
C ASN A 84 12.19 3.12 -2.60
N TYR A 85 11.10 3.46 -1.92
CA TYR A 85 10.46 2.64 -0.91
C TYR A 85 10.14 1.23 -1.41
N ALA A 86 9.48 1.10 -2.57
CA ALA A 86 9.13 -0.21 -3.10
C ALA A 86 10.38 -1.06 -3.42
N ILE A 87 11.44 -0.42 -3.92
CA ILE A 87 12.72 -1.07 -4.22
C ILE A 87 13.42 -1.50 -2.94
N GLU A 88 13.43 -0.68 -1.90
CA GLU A 88 14.00 -1.00 -0.60
C GLU A 88 13.26 -2.16 0.07
N VAL A 89 11.92 -2.17 0.02
CA VAL A 89 11.11 -3.29 0.52
C VAL A 89 11.48 -4.58 -0.21
N LEU A 90 11.62 -4.54 -1.53
CA LEU A 90 12.02 -5.70 -2.33
C LEU A 90 13.44 -6.17 -1.98
N ARG A 91 14.41 -5.26 -1.92
CA ARG A 91 15.80 -5.58 -1.53
C ARG A 91 15.86 -6.22 -0.15
N ASN A 92 15.13 -5.68 0.83
CA ASN A 92 15.06 -6.23 2.18
C ASN A 92 14.43 -7.62 2.21
N ALA A 93 13.38 -7.85 1.41
CA ALA A 93 12.78 -9.18 1.28
C ALA A 93 13.75 -10.19 0.67
N ILE A 94 14.54 -9.78 -0.33
CA ILE A 94 15.59 -10.61 -0.92
C ILE A 94 16.66 -10.95 0.12
N ILE A 95 17.20 -9.96 0.83
CA ILE A 95 18.21 -10.19 1.88
C ILE A 95 17.66 -11.12 2.98
N LYS A 96 16.40 -10.93 3.39
CA LYS A 96 15.75 -11.80 4.39
C LYS A 96 15.65 -13.25 3.90
N ALA A 97 15.46 -13.48 2.61
CA ALA A 97 15.30 -14.81 2.02
C ALA A 97 16.63 -15.50 1.68
N SER A 98 17.60 -14.76 1.14
CA SER A 98 18.90 -15.29 0.69
C SER A 98 19.99 -15.23 1.75
N GLY A 99 19.86 -14.37 2.76
CA GLY A 99 20.90 -14.04 3.72
C GLY A 99 22.02 -13.14 3.16
N THR A 100 21.90 -12.70 1.89
CA THR A 100 22.92 -11.89 1.20
C THR A 100 22.26 -10.83 0.35
N ASP A 101 22.95 -9.70 0.20
CA ASP A 101 22.54 -8.71 -0.79
C ASP A 101 22.92 -9.18 -2.19
N VAL A 102 21.94 -9.34 -3.07
CA VAL A 102 22.11 -9.79 -4.46
C VAL A 102 21.47 -8.82 -5.46
N PHE A 103 21.11 -7.62 -4.99
CA PHE A 103 20.45 -6.58 -5.78
C PHE A 103 21.43 -5.78 -6.64
#